data_AF-A0A356Z660-F1
#
_entry.id   AF-A0A356Z660-F1
#
_cell.length_a   1.000
_cell.length_b   1.000
_cell.length_c   1.000
_cell.angle_alpha   90.00
_cell.angle_beta   90.00
_cell.angle_gamma   90.00
#
_symmetry.space_group_name_H-M   'P 1'
#
loop_
_entity.id
_entity.type
_entity.pdbx_description
1 polymer ?
#
loop_
_entity_poly.entity_id
_entity_poly.type
_entity_poly.pdbx_seq_one_letter_code
_entity_poly.pdbx_strand_id
1 'polypeptide(L)'
;MAKLSNIIKQRPGSGGPASMQRYLLTGLLSILFIAFMAFGAGAATGIPSPSPELYVLDQANVINSDTEALIINTSQELHRLTKAQVAVVTLNTLDDRPIEEVALGILREWKLGDKELNNGLLVLLVPSEHQARIEVGYGLEGVLPDAKTGRIQDEYMLPDFEAGNYDQGLRDGYMQLVDEVANEYGVQLDTQPSG
;
A
#
# COMPACT_ATOMS: atom_id res chain seq x y z
N MET A 1 28.34 91.15 -32.46
CA MET A 1 28.39 90.52 -33.79
C MET A 1 29.20 89.23 -33.62
N ALA A 2 28.55 88.11 -33.23
CA ALA A 2 28.11 87.01 -34.12
C ALA A 2 29.32 86.31 -34.80
N LYS A 3 29.52 84.98 -34.81
CA LYS A 3 28.78 83.78 -34.39
C LYS A 3 29.74 82.58 -34.65
N LEU A 4 29.36 81.38 -34.18
CA LEU A 4 29.88 80.02 -34.48
C LEU A 4 30.88 79.48 -33.43
N SER A 5 30.70 78.33 -32.77
CA SER A 5 29.74 77.25 -32.99
C SER A 5 29.42 76.50 -31.68
N ASN A 6 28.17 76.06 -31.62
CA ASN A 6 27.52 75.21 -30.64
C ASN A 6 27.82 73.75 -30.97
N ILE A 7 28.31 72.91 -30.05
CA ILE A 7 27.92 71.49 -29.99
C ILE A 7 27.74 71.06 -28.52
N ILE A 8 26.47 70.86 -28.21
CA ILE A 8 25.85 70.22 -27.06
C ILE A 8 26.06 68.69 -27.17
N LYS A 9 26.42 67.98 -26.09
CA LYS A 9 25.60 66.85 -25.56
C LYS A 9 26.20 66.21 -24.30
N GLN A 10 25.49 66.43 -23.20
CA GLN A 10 25.09 65.48 -22.16
C GLN A 10 25.99 64.25 -21.94
N ARG A 11 26.69 64.24 -20.80
CA ARG A 11 27.17 62.99 -20.18
C ARG A 11 25.96 62.16 -19.73
N PRO A 12 25.91 60.84 -20.02
CA PRO A 12 24.88 59.96 -19.48
C PRO A 12 25.05 59.85 -17.96
N GLY A 13 23.91 59.89 -17.26
CA GLY A 13 23.84 59.73 -15.80
C GLY A 13 24.46 58.41 -15.35
N SER A 14 25.19 58.50 -14.24
CA SER A 14 25.73 57.37 -13.50
C SER A 14 24.60 56.49 -12.94
N GLY A 15 24.19 55.48 -13.69
CA GLY A 15 23.47 54.33 -13.13
C GLY A 15 24.44 53.54 -12.26
N GLY A 16 24.45 53.83 -10.95
CA GLY A 16 25.29 53.12 -9.99
C GLY A 16 24.97 51.62 -9.91
N PRO A 17 25.90 50.79 -9.40
CA PRO A 17 25.80 49.32 -9.38
C PRO A 17 24.64 48.75 -8.53
N ALA A 18 23.90 49.61 -7.82
CA ALA A 18 22.82 49.23 -6.92
C ALA A 18 21.60 48.61 -7.64
N SER A 19 21.39 48.87 -8.93
CA SER A 19 20.31 48.22 -9.69
C SER A 19 20.65 46.77 -10.03
N MET A 20 21.90 46.46 -10.36
CA MET A 20 22.34 45.11 -10.73
C MET A 20 22.39 44.15 -9.53
N GLN A 21 22.79 44.64 -8.35
CA GLN A 21 22.72 43.88 -7.09
C GLN A 21 21.27 43.52 -6.70
N ARG A 22 20.29 44.38 -7.02
CA ARG A 22 18.87 44.10 -6.76
C ARG A 22 18.34 42.97 -7.65
N TYR A 23 18.71 42.93 -8.93
CA TYR A 23 18.30 41.84 -9.83
C TYR A 23 18.95 40.49 -9.48
N LEU A 24 20.19 40.50 -8.99
CA LEU A 24 20.89 39.31 -8.50
C LEU A 24 20.28 38.76 -7.20
N LEU A 25 19.88 39.65 -6.26
CA LEU A 25 19.19 39.24 -5.03
C LEU A 25 17.77 38.70 -5.32
N THR A 26 17.02 39.35 -6.22
CA THR A 26 15.68 38.87 -6.60
C THR A 26 15.74 37.55 -7.37
N GLY A 27 16.74 37.37 -8.25
CA GLY A 27 16.95 36.11 -8.95
C GLY A 27 17.29 34.95 -8.00
N LEU A 28 18.12 35.21 -6.99
CA LEU A 28 18.46 34.20 -5.97
C LEU A 28 17.26 33.84 -5.07
N LEU A 29 16.43 34.82 -4.69
CA LEU A 29 15.19 34.57 -3.94
C LEU A 29 14.15 33.79 -4.76
N SER A 30 14.02 34.08 -6.06
CA SER A 30 13.11 33.36 -6.97
C SER A 30 13.55 31.92 -7.20
N ILE A 31 14.87 31.65 -7.28
CA ILE A 31 15.40 30.28 -7.38
C ILE A 31 15.17 29.51 -6.06
N LEU A 32 15.33 30.17 -4.91
CA LEU A 32 15.08 29.55 -3.60
C LEU A 32 13.58 29.22 -3.39
N PHE A 33 12.69 30.06 -3.91
CA PHE A 33 11.23 29.85 -3.84
C PHE A 33 10.75 28.70 -4.76
N ILE A 34 11.36 28.55 -5.94
CA ILE A 34 11.09 27.41 -6.85
C ILE A 34 11.66 26.11 -6.28
N ALA A 35 12.84 26.15 -5.63
CA ALA A 35 13.42 24.99 -4.94
C ALA A 35 12.59 24.56 -3.72
N PHE A 36 11.94 25.50 -3.02
CA PHE A 36 11.04 25.19 -1.91
C PHE A 36 9.71 24.56 -2.36
N MET A 37 9.19 24.92 -3.54
CA MET A 37 8.02 24.26 -4.13
C MET A 37 8.28 22.82 -4.62
N ALA A 38 9.54 22.43 -4.83
CA ALA A 38 9.90 21.08 -5.27
C ALA A 38 9.93 20.04 -4.14
N PHE A 39 9.80 20.45 -2.86
CA PHE A 39 9.80 19.54 -1.71
C PHE A 39 8.39 19.11 -1.25
N GLY A 40 7.37 19.39 -2.05
CA GLY A 40 5.97 19.04 -1.78
C GLY A 40 5.39 18.05 -2.79
N ALA A 41 6.15 17.04 -3.22
CA ALA A 41 5.55 15.89 -3.90
C ALA A 41 4.86 15.04 -2.83
N GLY A 42 3.54 15.13 -2.77
CA GLY A 42 2.71 14.46 -1.77
C GLY A 42 3.02 12.96 -1.68
N ALA A 43 3.14 12.48 -0.45
CA ALA A 43 3.01 11.06 -0.17
C ALA A 43 1.68 10.61 -0.77
N ALA A 44 1.71 9.70 -1.74
CA ALA A 44 0.52 9.00 -2.17
C ALA A 44 0.14 8.03 -1.04
N THR A 45 -0.54 8.55 -0.02
CA THR A 45 -1.13 7.80 1.11
C THR A 45 -2.37 7.03 0.65
N GLY A 46 -2.21 6.23 -0.40
CA GLY A 46 -3.27 5.42 -0.99
C GLY A 46 -3.36 4.05 -0.35
N ILE A 47 -4.52 3.41 -0.52
CA ILE A 47 -4.63 1.96 -0.43
C ILE A 47 -3.88 1.39 -1.65
N PRO A 48 -3.04 0.34 -1.48
CA PRO A 48 -2.34 -0.27 -2.61
C PRO A 48 -3.35 -0.81 -3.61
N SER A 49 -3.04 -0.78 -4.90
CA SER A 49 -3.83 -1.48 -5.90
C SER A 49 -3.53 -2.98 -5.86
N PRO A 50 -4.49 -3.85 -6.21
CA PRO A 50 -4.27 -5.29 -6.28
C PRO A 50 -3.19 -5.64 -7.31
N SER A 51 -2.49 -6.75 -7.07
CA SER A 51 -1.68 -7.38 -8.10
C SER A 51 -2.57 -7.88 -9.25
N PRO A 52 -2.01 -8.18 -10.43
CA PRO A 52 -2.77 -8.77 -11.54
C PRO A 52 -3.54 -10.04 -11.16
N GLU A 53 -3.05 -10.77 -10.15
CA GLU A 53 -3.63 -12.02 -9.68
C GLU A 53 -4.59 -11.84 -8.49
N LEU A 54 -4.78 -10.59 -8.01
CA LEU A 54 -5.68 -10.15 -6.93
C LEU A 54 -5.40 -10.72 -5.53
N TYR A 55 -5.00 -11.99 -5.41
CA TYR A 55 -4.99 -12.71 -4.12
C TYR A 55 -3.71 -12.52 -3.32
N VAL A 56 -2.62 -12.08 -3.93
CA VAL A 56 -1.36 -11.82 -3.23
C VAL A 56 -0.77 -10.49 -3.65
N LEU A 57 -0.32 -9.70 -2.69
CA LEU A 57 0.58 -8.58 -2.89
C LEU A 57 1.66 -8.60 -1.81
N ASP A 58 2.88 -8.99 -2.18
CA ASP A 58 4.01 -9.05 -1.25
C ASP A 58 4.95 -7.84 -1.42
N GLN A 59 4.60 -6.68 -0.86
CA GLN A 59 5.50 -5.50 -0.94
C GLN A 59 6.66 -5.60 0.05
N ALA A 60 6.49 -6.32 1.15
CA ALA A 60 7.52 -6.53 2.16
C ALA A 60 8.58 -7.56 1.73
N ASN A 61 8.31 -8.31 0.65
CA ASN A 61 9.19 -9.35 0.12
C ASN A 61 9.51 -10.40 1.20
N VAL A 62 8.46 -10.92 1.85
CA VAL A 62 8.53 -11.89 2.93
C VAL A 62 7.82 -13.21 2.63
N ILE A 63 7.19 -13.33 1.46
CA ILE A 63 6.53 -14.55 0.97
C ILE A 63 7.41 -15.15 -0.13
N ASN A 64 7.67 -16.46 -0.07
CA ASN A 64 8.38 -17.14 -1.14
C ASN A 64 7.44 -17.55 -2.28
N SER A 65 8.01 -17.87 -3.44
CA SER A 65 7.23 -18.21 -4.64
C SER A 65 6.29 -19.41 -4.48
N ASP A 66 6.65 -20.38 -3.64
CA ASP A 66 5.84 -21.59 -3.44
C ASP A 66 4.59 -21.25 -2.62
N THR A 67 4.74 -20.41 -1.58
CA THR A 67 3.63 -19.89 -0.78
C THR A 67 2.75 -18.95 -1.58
N GLU A 68 3.33 -18.05 -2.40
CA GLU A 68 2.55 -17.21 -3.31
C GLU A 68 1.68 -18.07 -4.24
N ALA A 69 2.29 -19.04 -4.93
CA ALA A 69 1.58 -19.93 -5.83
C ALA A 69 0.48 -20.72 -5.13
N LEU A 70 0.74 -21.20 -3.90
CA LEU A 70 -0.26 -21.86 -3.07
C LEU A 70 -1.46 -20.94 -2.79
N ILE A 71 -1.23 -19.69 -2.36
CA ILE A 71 -2.30 -18.74 -2.06
C ILE A 71 -3.11 -18.43 -3.32
N ILE A 72 -2.42 -18.15 -4.44
CA ILE A 72 -3.06 -17.79 -5.71
C ILE A 72 -3.94 -18.94 -6.21
N ASN A 73 -3.41 -20.16 -6.31
CA ASN A 73 -4.13 -21.30 -6.84
C ASN A 73 -5.32 -21.68 -5.93
N THR A 74 -5.10 -21.70 -4.62
CA THR A 74 -6.14 -22.08 -3.65
C THR A 74 -7.26 -21.04 -3.60
N SER A 75 -6.93 -19.73 -3.62
CA SER A 75 -7.93 -18.66 -3.64
C SER A 75 -8.70 -18.60 -4.96
N GLN A 76 -8.05 -18.90 -6.09
CA GLN A 76 -8.73 -19.01 -7.39
C GLN A 76 -9.75 -20.15 -7.39
N GLU A 77 -9.39 -21.31 -6.86
CA GLU A 77 -10.28 -22.47 -6.78
C GLU A 77 -11.44 -22.21 -5.82
N LEU A 78 -11.17 -21.64 -4.64
CA LEU A 78 -12.21 -21.25 -3.69
C LEU A 78 -13.20 -20.27 -4.32
N HIS A 79 -12.72 -19.23 -5.00
CA HIS A 79 -13.58 -18.28 -5.72
C HIS A 79 -14.43 -18.99 -6.77
N ARG A 80 -13.83 -19.85 -7.60
CA ARG A 80 -14.57 -20.58 -8.64
C ARG A 80 -15.72 -21.42 -8.06
N LEU A 81 -15.50 -22.05 -6.90
CA LEU A 81 -16.46 -22.95 -6.26
C LEU A 81 -17.52 -22.23 -5.42
N THR A 82 -17.17 -21.12 -4.77
CA THR A 82 -17.98 -20.53 -3.69
C THR A 82 -18.29 -19.04 -3.86
N LYS A 83 -17.58 -18.38 -4.78
CA LYS A 83 -17.47 -16.92 -4.92
C LYS A 83 -16.77 -16.18 -3.79
N ALA A 84 -16.38 -16.85 -2.71
CA ALA A 84 -15.60 -16.25 -1.64
C ALA A 84 -14.18 -15.94 -2.14
N GLN A 85 -13.59 -14.87 -1.64
CA GLN A 85 -12.25 -14.44 -2.03
C GLN A 85 -11.41 -14.20 -0.78
N VAL A 86 -10.28 -14.89 -0.68
CA VAL A 86 -9.30 -14.73 0.39
C VAL A 86 -8.01 -14.19 -0.22
N ALA A 87 -7.50 -13.09 0.32
CA ALA A 87 -6.26 -12.46 -0.15
C ALA A 87 -5.27 -12.25 0.99
N VAL A 88 -3.97 -12.23 0.65
CA VAL A 88 -2.85 -11.94 1.55
C VAL A 88 -2.11 -10.72 1.01
N VAL A 89 -1.86 -9.76 1.89
CA VAL A 89 -1.13 -8.53 1.57
C VAL A 89 -0.04 -8.31 2.61
N THR A 90 1.17 -8.03 2.14
CA THR A 90 2.26 -7.54 2.98
C THR A 90 2.62 -6.13 2.55
N LEU A 91 2.81 -5.24 3.52
CA LEU A 91 3.22 -3.85 3.27
C LEU A 91 4.52 -3.54 4.00
N ASN A 92 5.29 -2.62 3.42
CA ASN A 92 6.50 -2.09 4.05
C ASN A 92 6.22 -1.15 5.22
N THR A 93 5.05 -0.51 5.26
CA THR A 93 4.61 0.41 6.32
C THR A 93 3.11 0.70 6.18
N LEU A 94 2.47 1.17 7.26
CA LEU A 94 1.10 1.68 7.27
C LEU A 94 1.01 3.19 6.99
N ASP A 95 2.14 3.90 6.86
CA ASP A 95 2.22 5.36 6.76
C ASP A 95 1.48 6.08 7.91
N ASP A 96 1.75 5.66 9.15
CA ASP A 96 1.13 6.17 10.39
C ASP A 96 -0.40 6.01 10.48
N ARG A 97 -1.02 5.17 9.63
CA ARG A 97 -2.45 4.86 9.67
C ARG A 97 -2.74 3.66 10.58
N PRO A 98 -3.92 3.60 11.21
CA PRO A 98 -4.37 2.39 11.91
C PRO A 98 -4.47 1.20 10.93
N ILE A 99 -3.96 0.03 11.33
CA ILE A 99 -4.00 -1.17 10.48
C ILE A 99 -5.42 -1.59 10.10
N GLU A 100 -6.40 -1.32 10.98
CA GLU A 100 -7.81 -1.60 10.74
C GLU A 100 -8.36 -0.75 9.58
N GLU A 101 -7.95 0.52 9.51
CA GLU A 101 -8.35 1.41 8.42
C GLU A 101 -7.74 0.95 7.09
N VAL A 102 -6.45 0.57 7.11
CA VAL A 102 -5.74 0.10 5.91
C VAL A 102 -6.31 -1.24 5.43
N ALA A 103 -6.51 -2.20 6.32
CA ALA A 103 -7.06 -3.52 5.97
C ALA A 103 -8.50 -3.40 5.43
N LEU A 104 -9.36 -2.62 6.08
CA LEU A 104 -10.72 -2.37 5.60
C LEU A 104 -10.72 -1.64 4.25
N GLY A 105 -9.82 -0.68 4.08
CA GLY A 105 -9.62 0.03 2.81
C GLY A 105 -9.25 -0.92 1.68
N ILE A 106 -8.26 -1.79 1.89
CA ILE A 106 -7.87 -2.83 0.93
C ILE A 106 -9.07 -3.72 0.59
N LEU A 107 -9.74 -4.31 1.59
CA LEU A 107 -10.87 -5.22 1.37
C LEU A 107 -11.97 -4.57 0.49
N ARG A 108 -12.28 -3.29 0.75
CA ARG A 108 -13.30 -2.54 0.01
C ARG A 108 -12.86 -2.10 -1.38
N GLU A 109 -11.67 -1.54 -1.51
CA GLU A 109 -11.18 -1.03 -2.79
C GLU A 109 -10.88 -2.15 -3.79
N TRP A 110 -10.38 -3.28 -3.28
CA TRP A 110 -10.15 -4.49 -4.08
C TRP A 110 -11.46 -5.22 -4.37
N LYS A 111 -12.54 -4.87 -3.66
CA LYS A 111 -13.87 -5.48 -3.75
C LYS A 111 -13.78 -6.99 -3.55
N LEU A 112 -13.09 -7.39 -2.49
CA LEU A 112 -12.94 -8.80 -2.15
C LEU A 112 -14.31 -9.40 -1.79
N GLY A 113 -14.62 -10.52 -2.42
CA GLY A 113 -15.85 -11.28 -2.27
C GLY A 113 -16.93 -10.89 -3.28
N ASP A 114 -18.02 -11.66 -3.27
CA ASP A 114 -19.22 -11.36 -4.05
C ASP A 114 -19.99 -10.19 -3.41
N LYS A 115 -20.54 -9.30 -4.24
CA LYS A 115 -21.25 -8.09 -3.80
C LYS A 115 -22.49 -8.37 -2.95
N GLU A 116 -23.16 -9.50 -3.18
CA GLU A 116 -24.36 -9.89 -2.45
C GLU A 116 -23.98 -10.71 -1.21
N LEU A 117 -22.98 -11.58 -1.34
CA LEU A 117 -22.57 -12.48 -0.26
C LEU A 117 -21.68 -11.81 0.77
N ASN A 118 -20.94 -10.74 0.41
CA ASN A 118 -19.98 -10.05 1.27
C ASN A 118 -18.93 -11.00 1.90
N ASN A 119 -18.48 -11.98 1.12
CA ASN A 119 -17.64 -13.09 1.56
C ASN A 119 -16.16 -12.91 1.17
N GLY A 120 -15.65 -11.69 1.33
CA GLY A 120 -14.23 -11.36 1.20
C GLY A 120 -13.48 -11.55 2.52
N LEU A 121 -12.21 -11.92 2.46
CA LEU A 121 -11.31 -12.03 3.59
C LEU A 121 -9.93 -11.50 3.19
N LEU A 122 -9.32 -10.70 4.07
CA LEU A 122 -7.98 -10.17 3.88
C LEU A 122 -7.10 -10.51 5.08
N VAL A 123 -5.91 -11.03 4.81
CA VAL A 123 -4.80 -11.09 5.76
C VAL A 123 -3.82 -9.98 5.40
N LEU A 124 -3.59 -9.04 6.32
CA LEU A 124 -2.62 -7.96 6.18
C LEU A 124 -1.48 -8.15 7.18
N LEU A 125 -0.23 -8.08 6.70
CA LEU A 125 0.98 -8.12 7.52
C LEU A 125 1.86 -6.90 7.22
N VAL A 126 2.36 -6.24 8.27
CA VAL A 126 3.35 -5.16 8.17
C VAL A 126 4.53 -5.51 9.08
N PRO A 127 5.55 -6.22 8.57
CA PRO A 127 6.64 -6.75 9.39
C PRO A 127 7.45 -5.68 10.12
N SER A 128 7.69 -4.55 9.46
CA SER A 128 8.45 -3.41 9.99
C SER A 128 7.81 -2.76 11.23
N GLU A 129 6.51 -2.95 11.39
CA GLU A 129 5.71 -2.38 12.48
C GLU A 129 5.19 -3.46 13.45
N HIS A 130 5.53 -4.73 13.21
CA HIS A 130 5.05 -5.90 13.97
C HIS A 130 3.52 -5.96 14.11
N GLN A 131 2.80 -5.58 13.05
CA GLN A 131 1.34 -5.62 13.04
C GLN A 131 0.82 -6.60 12.00
N ALA A 132 -0.22 -7.33 12.38
CA ALA A 132 -0.99 -8.19 11.49
C ALA A 132 -2.49 -8.00 11.76
N ARG A 133 -3.31 -8.21 10.74
CA ARG A 133 -4.76 -8.05 10.81
C ARG A 133 -5.44 -9.04 9.88
N ILE A 134 -6.47 -9.70 10.39
CA ILE A 134 -7.44 -10.43 9.56
C ILE A 134 -8.71 -9.58 9.49
N GLU A 135 -9.06 -9.13 8.28
CA GLU A 135 -10.27 -8.36 8.02
C GLU A 135 -11.29 -9.25 7.32
N VAL A 136 -12.43 -9.45 7.98
CA VAL A 136 -13.47 -10.41 7.58
C VAL A 136 -14.67 -9.66 7.01
N GLY A 137 -15.11 -10.02 5.82
CA GLY A 137 -16.36 -9.51 5.24
C GLY A 137 -17.59 -10.08 5.97
N TYR A 138 -18.68 -9.30 6.00
CA TYR A 138 -19.89 -9.62 6.76
C TYR A 138 -20.44 -11.04 6.50
N GLY A 139 -20.34 -11.54 5.27
CA GLY A 139 -20.81 -12.88 4.91
C GLY A 139 -20.07 -14.03 5.58
N LEU A 140 -18.87 -13.77 6.11
CA LEU A 140 -18.02 -14.78 6.75
C LEU A 140 -17.97 -14.63 8.28
N GLU A 141 -18.58 -13.59 8.88
CA GLU A 141 -18.52 -13.36 10.34
C GLU A 141 -19.13 -14.51 11.17
N GLY A 142 -20.07 -15.26 10.60
CA GLY A 142 -20.65 -16.44 11.25
C GLY A 142 -19.66 -17.60 11.42
N VAL A 143 -18.80 -17.82 10.42
CA VAL A 143 -17.80 -18.91 10.41
C VAL A 143 -16.44 -18.47 10.95
N LEU A 144 -16.08 -17.20 10.75
CA LEU A 144 -14.84 -16.55 11.16
C LEU A 144 -15.12 -15.34 12.07
N PRO A 145 -15.73 -15.54 13.25
CA PRO A 145 -15.87 -14.47 14.23
C PRO A 145 -14.50 -14.08 14.80
N ASP A 146 -14.42 -12.88 15.39
CA ASP A 146 -13.19 -12.32 15.97
C ASP A 146 -12.46 -13.28 16.93
N ALA A 147 -13.20 -13.99 17.79
CA ALA A 147 -12.62 -14.96 18.71
C ALA A 147 -11.93 -16.16 18.00
N LYS A 148 -12.33 -16.48 16.77
CA LYS A 148 -11.74 -17.56 15.98
C LYS A 148 -10.55 -17.08 15.16
N THR A 149 -10.67 -15.93 14.52
CA THR A 149 -9.53 -15.31 13.80
C THR A 149 -8.39 -14.92 14.77
N GLY A 150 -8.73 -14.50 15.98
CA GLY A 150 -7.75 -14.32 17.08
C GLY A 150 -6.99 -15.60 17.40
N ARG A 151 -7.70 -16.72 17.63
CA ARG A 151 -7.05 -18.02 17.87
C ARG A 151 -6.18 -18.48 16.71
N ILE A 152 -6.63 -18.28 15.46
CA ILE A 152 -5.83 -18.63 14.29
C ILE A 152 -4.52 -17.84 14.27
N GLN A 153 -4.55 -16.55 14.57
CA GLN A 153 -3.33 -15.74 14.68
C GLN A 153 -2.42 -16.24 15.80
N ASP A 154 -2.97 -16.47 16.99
CA ASP A 154 -2.21 -16.91 18.17
C ASP A 154 -1.52 -18.28 17.96
N GLU A 155 -2.20 -19.21 17.28
CA GLU A 155 -1.73 -20.59 17.12
C GLU A 155 -0.83 -20.79 15.88
N TYR A 156 -1.12 -20.11 14.77
CA TYR A 156 -0.51 -20.42 13.46
C TYR A 156 0.30 -19.28 12.85
N MET A 157 0.20 -18.05 13.36
CA MET A 157 0.84 -16.89 12.73
C MET A 157 1.86 -16.22 13.65
N LEU A 158 1.44 -15.77 14.83
CA LEU A 158 2.25 -14.98 15.75
C LEU A 158 3.55 -15.69 16.18
N PRO A 159 3.58 -16.99 16.51
CA PRO A 159 4.82 -17.66 16.90
C PRO A 159 5.91 -17.59 15.82
N ASP A 160 5.52 -17.75 14.54
CA ASP A 160 6.44 -17.65 13.41
C ASP A 160 6.82 -16.20 13.11
N PHE A 161 5.88 -15.25 13.25
CA PHE A 161 6.17 -13.83 13.08
C PHE A 161 7.19 -13.33 14.10
N GLU A 162 7.07 -13.76 15.36
CA GLU A 162 8.04 -13.46 16.42
C GLU A 162 9.43 -14.05 16.12
N ALA A 163 9.50 -15.19 15.44
CA ALA A 163 10.74 -15.83 15.00
C ALA A 163 11.30 -15.24 13.70
N GLY A 164 10.58 -14.32 13.04
CA GLY A 164 10.93 -13.77 11.72
C GLY A 164 10.61 -14.71 10.54
N ASN A 165 9.89 -15.81 10.78
CA ASN A 165 9.47 -16.79 9.78
C ASN A 165 8.13 -16.38 9.12
N TYR A 166 8.03 -15.16 8.62
CA TYR A 166 6.77 -14.59 8.11
C TYR A 166 6.07 -15.43 7.03
N ASP A 167 6.84 -16.00 6.09
CA ASP A 167 6.33 -16.89 5.05
C ASP A 167 5.56 -18.08 5.64
N GLN A 168 6.16 -18.77 6.62
CA GLN A 168 5.56 -19.94 7.28
C GLN A 168 4.27 -19.55 8.02
N GLY A 169 4.32 -18.49 8.83
CA GLY A 169 3.17 -18.04 9.60
C GLY A 169 2.01 -17.57 8.70
N LEU A 170 2.31 -16.89 7.59
CA LEU A 170 1.30 -16.51 6.60
C LEU A 170 0.71 -17.73 5.90
N ARG A 171 1.56 -18.67 5.49
CA ARG A 171 1.13 -19.91 4.83
C ARG A 171 0.17 -20.71 5.72
N ASP A 172 0.55 -20.97 6.97
CA ASP A 172 -0.23 -21.81 7.86
C ASP A 172 -1.52 -21.12 8.32
N GLY A 173 -1.46 -19.82 8.65
CA GLY A 173 -2.65 -19.03 8.95
C GLY A 173 -3.62 -18.95 7.78
N TYR A 174 -3.12 -18.71 6.55
CA TYR A 174 -3.92 -18.71 5.33
C TYR A 174 -4.64 -20.05 5.12
N MET A 175 -3.93 -21.17 5.30
CA MET A 175 -4.52 -22.50 5.15
C MET A 175 -5.66 -22.75 6.14
N GLN A 176 -5.51 -22.34 7.41
CA GLN A 176 -6.61 -22.45 8.37
C GLN A 176 -7.81 -21.60 7.96
N LEU A 177 -7.58 -20.37 7.50
CA LEU A 177 -8.65 -19.47 7.08
C LEU A 177 -9.39 -19.99 5.86
N VAL A 178 -8.67 -20.45 4.84
CA VAL A 178 -9.27 -20.91 3.58
C VAL A 178 -10.04 -22.21 3.78
N ASP A 179 -9.58 -23.09 4.67
CA ASP A 179 -10.28 -24.32 5.05
C ASP A 179 -11.60 -24.01 5.76
N GLU A 180 -11.61 -23.03 6.66
CA GLU A 180 -12.84 -22.61 7.34
C GLU A 180 -13.87 -22.02 6.37
N VAL A 181 -13.43 -21.22 5.40
CA VAL A 181 -14.31 -20.70 4.36
C VAL A 181 -14.80 -21.84 3.44
N ALA A 182 -13.94 -22.77 3.04
CA ALA A 182 -14.33 -23.91 2.22
C ALA A 182 -15.38 -24.79 2.92
N ASN A 183 -15.20 -25.03 4.23
CA ASN A 183 -16.11 -25.80 5.06
C ASN A 183 -17.50 -25.15 5.18
N GLU A 184 -17.58 -23.82 5.29
CA GLU A 184 -18.86 -23.08 5.29
C GLU A 184 -19.68 -23.38 4.03
N TYR A 185 -19.02 -23.49 2.88
CA TYR A 185 -19.69 -23.80 1.60
C TYR A 185 -19.75 -25.30 1.27
N GLY A 186 -19.23 -26.17 2.14
CA GLY A 186 -19.21 -27.61 1.95
C GLY A 186 -18.40 -28.07 0.74
N VAL A 187 -17.35 -27.33 0.37
CA VAL A 187 -16.45 -27.66 -0.74
C VAL A 187 -15.11 -28.20 -0.22
N GLN A 188 -14.46 -29.04 -1.03
CA GLN A 188 -13.10 -29.50 -0.75
C GLN A 188 -12.16 -28.86 -1.77
N LEU A 189 -11.10 -28.23 -1.27
CA LEU A 189 -10.06 -27.63 -2.11
C LEU A 189 -8.98 -28.68 -2.37
N ASP A 190 -8.52 -28.79 -3.61
CA ASP A 190 -7.35 -29.60 -3.94
C ASP A 190 -6.09 -28.79 -3.63
N THR A 191 -5.62 -28.91 -2.38
CA THR A 191 -4.50 -28.12 -1.85
C THR A 191 -3.13 -28.77 -2.11
N GLN A 192 -3.07 -29.78 -2.99
CA GLN A 192 -1.81 -30.41 -3.35
C GLN A 192 -1.08 -29.59 -4.43
N PRO A 193 0.23 -29.35 -4.29
CA PRO A 193 1.01 -28.75 -5.36
C PRO A 193 0.98 -29.70 -6.56
N SER A 194 0.44 -29.25 -7.69
CA SER A 194 0.64 -29.93 -8.97
C SER A 194 2.14 -29.92 -9.26
N GLY A 195 2.79 -31.07 -9.00
CA GLY A 195 4.23 -31.26 -9.15
C GLY A 195 4.73 -31.22 -10.58
#